data_AF-A0AA42LE74-F1
#
_entry.id   AF-A0AA42LE74-F1
#
_cell.length_a   1.000
_cell.length_b   1.000
_cell.length_c   1.000
_cell.angle_alpha   90.00
_cell.angle_beta   90.00
_cell.angle_gamma   90.00
#
_symmetry.space_group_name_H-M   'P 1'
#
loop_
_entity.id
_entity.type
_entity.pdbx_description
1 polymer ?
#
loop_
_entity_poly.entity_id
_entity_poly.type
_entity_poly.pdbx_seq_one_letter_code
_entity_poly.pdbx_strand_id
1 'polypeptide(L)' 'MFDLEPKNIKAKIRQQSLTKVFTVLIFGLSILIIVSEYQKYSEWNFKFLVIAVAVMVWNYKLAREIKNLKD' A
#
# COMPACT_ATOMS: atom_id res chain seq x y z
N MET A 1 20.12 10.43 7.14
CA MET A 1 19.61 9.43 8.10
C MET A 1 18.09 9.51 8.03
N PHE A 2 17.42 8.48 7.53
CA PHE A 2 15.96 8.40 7.69
C PHE A 2 15.72 8.18 9.17
N ASP A 3 15.29 9.21 9.89
CA ASP A 3 14.84 9.06 11.28
C ASP A 3 13.68 8.07 11.27
N LEU A 4 13.92 6.85 11.77
CA LEU A 4 12.90 5.81 11.88
C LEU A 4 11.83 6.17 12.92
N GLU A 5 12.18 6.98 13.92
CA GLU A 5 11.24 7.54 14.88
C GLU A 5 10.85 8.97 14.49
N PRO A 6 9.58 9.21 14.11
CA PRO A 6 9.14 10.56 13.78
C PRO A 6 9.12 11.41 15.05
N LYS A 7 10.15 12.23 15.23
CA LYS A 7 10.31 13.16 16.36
C LYS A 7 9.25 14.26 16.44
N ASN A 8 8.46 14.44 15.37
CA ASN A 8 7.42 15.45 15.22
C ASN A 8 6.22 14.90 14.43
N ILE A 9 5.01 15.36 14.74
CA ILE A 9 3.75 14.96 14.07
C ILE A 9 3.82 15.20 12.54
N LYS A 10 4.42 16.32 12.11
CA LYS A 10 4.69 16.61 10.69
C LYS A 10 5.56 15.55 10.01
N ALA A 11 6.58 15.02 10.69
CA ALA A 11 7.43 13.96 10.15
C ALA A 11 6.64 12.64 10.03
N LYS A 12 5.79 12.33 11.02
CA LYS A 12 4.92 11.15 11.01
C LYS A 12 3.93 11.16 9.84
N ILE A 13 3.29 12.30 9.58
CA ILE A 13 2.39 12.49 8.44
C ILE A 13 3.15 12.34 7.11
N ARG A 14 4.36 12.89 7.01
CA ARG A 14 5.19 12.80 5.79
C ARG A 14 5.63 11.36 5.52
N GLN A 15 6.00 10.62 6.56
CA GLN A 15 6.37 9.22 6.49
C GLN A 15 5.18 8.35 6.07
N GLN A 16 3.99 8.55 6.66
CA GLN A 16 2.77 7.87 6.24
C GLN A 16 2.33 8.24 4.81
N SER A 17 2.49 9.50 4.40
CA SER A 17 2.22 9.90 3.01
C SER A 17 3.14 9.18 2.03
N LEU A 18 4.42 9.02 2.39
CA LEU A 18 5.38 8.27 1.59
C LEU A 18 4.99 6.78 1.54
N THR A 19 4.64 6.17 2.68
CA THR A 19 4.13 4.80 2.74
C THR A 19 2.92 4.61 1.83
N LYS A 20 1.98 5.56 1.82
CA LYS A 20 0.79 5.52 0.96
C LYS A 20 1.16 5.47 -0.53
N VAL A 21 2.13 6.27 -0.96
CA VAL A 21 2.61 6.27 -2.36
C VAL A 21 3.27 4.93 -2.71
N PHE A 22 4.12 4.40 -1.83
CA PHE A 22 4.73 3.08 -2.01
C PHE A 22 3.68 1.96 -2.07
N THR A 23 2.65 2.03 -1.24
CA THR A 23 1.55 1.06 -1.24
C THR A 23 0.80 1.06 -2.58
N VAL A 24 0.50 2.23 -3.15
CA VAL A 24 -0.16 2.34 -4.47
C VAL A 24 0.73 1.79 -5.59
N LEU A 25 2.03 2.04 -5.54
CA LEU A 25 3.01 1.48 -6.50
C LEU A 25 3.02 -0.05 -6.48
N ILE A 26 3.13 -0.65 -5.30
CA ILE A 26 3.12 -2.11 -5.13
C ILE A 26 1.79 -2.72 -5.59
N PHE A 27 0.68 -2.03 -5.31
CA PHE A 27 -0.64 -2.46 -5.77
C PHE A 27 -0.74 -2.49 -7.29
N GLY A 28 -0.30 -1.43 -7.97
CA GLY A 28 -0.28 -1.34 -9.43
C GLY A 28 0.59 -2.43 -10.07
N LEU A 29 1.78 -2.68 -9.51
CA LEU A 29 2.66 -3.77 -9.96
C LEU A 29 2.01 -5.14 -9.78
N SER A 30 1.32 -5.36 -8.66
CA SER A 30 0.60 -6.62 -8.40
C SER A 30 -0.48 -6.87 -9.46
N ILE A 31 -1.26 -5.85 -9.84
CA ILE A 31 -2.26 -5.97 -10.91
C ILE A 31 -1.62 -6.30 -12.25
N LEU A 32 -0.51 -5.63 -12.60
CA LEU A 32 0.23 -5.90 -13.84
C LEU A 32 0.70 -7.36 -13.94
N ILE A 33 1.15 -7.92 -12.82
CA ILE A 33 1.56 -9.34 -12.74
C ILE A 33 0.35 -10.25 -12.90
N ILE A 34 -0.79 -9.96 -12.23
CA ILE A 34 -2.03 -10.73 -12.38
C ILE A 34 -2.48 -10.78 -13.84
N VAL A 35 -2.53 -9.62 -14.50
CA VAL A 35 -2.97 -9.52 -15.89
C VAL A 35 -2.03 -10.29 -16.81
N SER A 36 -0.72 -10.20 -16.57
CA SER A 36 0.28 -10.96 -17.33
C SER A 36 0.17 -12.47 -17.11
N GLU A 37 -0.04 -12.93 -15.87
CA GLU A 37 -0.25 -14.35 -15.58
C GLU A 37 -1.56 -14.86 -16.19
N TYR A 38 -2.65 -14.09 -16.07
CA TYR A 38 -3.94 -14.45 -16.63
C TYR A 38 -3.87 -14.58 -18.15
N GLN A 39 -3.20 -13.65 -18.83
CA GLN A 39 -3.05 -13.69 -20.28
C GLN A 39 -2.18 -14.87 -20.75
N LYS A 40 -1.21 -15.29 -19.95
CA LYS A 40 -0.23 -16.33 -20.32
C LYS A 40 -0.69 -17.75 -19.96
N TYR A 41 -1.35 -17.92 -18.82
CA TYR A 41 -1.72 -19.23 -18.28
C TYR A 41 -3.23 -19.47 -18.29
N SER A 42 -4.06 -18.46 -18.59
CA SER A 42 -5.53 -18.51 -18.53
C SER A 42 -6.11 -18.95 -17.17
N GLU A 43 -5.27 -18.95 -16.14
CA GLU A 43 -5.61 -19.30 -14.76
C GLU A 43 -5.55 -18.06 -13.87
N TRP A 44 -6.55 -17.94 -13.00
CA TRP A 44 -6.58 -16.90 -11.98
C TRP A 44 -5.79 -17.34 -10.76
N ASN A 45 -4.65 -16.69 -10.52
CA ASN A 45 -3.84 -16.97 -9.35
C ASN A 45 -4.36 -16.21 -8.12
N PHE A 46 -5.11 -16.92 -7.28
CA PHE A 46 -5.81 -16.39 -6.10
C PHE A 46 -4.87 -15.70 -5.08
N LYS A 47 -3.57 -16.04 -5.08
CA LYS A 47 -2.57 -15.38 -4.22
C LYS A 47 -2.52 -13.88 -4.43
N PHE A 48 -2.65 -13.42 -5.68
CA PHE A 48 -2.61 -12.00 -5.97
C PHE A 48 -3.91 -11.27 -5.60
N LEU A 49 -5.05 -11.96 -5.65
CA LEU A 49 -6.31 -11.44 -5.13
C LEU A 49 -6.19 -11.16 -3.62
N VAL A 50 -5.58 -12.09 -2.89
CA VAL A 50 -5.31 -11.94 -1.44
C VAL A 50 -4.37 -10.75 -1.17
N ILE A 51 -3.30 -10.60 -1.96
CA ILE A 51 -2.39 -9.45 -1.86
C ILE A 51 -3.13 -8.14 -2.11
N ALA A 52 -3.96 -8.08 -3.16
CA ALA A 52 -4.74 -6.89 -3.49
C ALA A 52 -5.69 -6.48 -2.34
N VAL A 53 -6.39 -7.44 -1.75
CA VAL A 53 -7.29 -7.21 -0.60
C VAL A 53 -6.50 -6.75 0.64
N ALA A 54 -5.37 -7.42 0.94
CA ALA A 54 -4.53 -7.04 2.07
C ALA A 54 -3.98 -5.60 1.95
N VAL A 55 -3.56 -5.23 0.74
CA VAL A 55 -3.11 -3.86 0.42
C VAL A 55 -4.24 -2.84 0.59
N MET A 56 -5.47 -3.18 0.17
CA MET A 56 -6.63 -2.31 0.34
C MET A 56 -6.96 -2.06 1.82
N VAL A 57 -6.95 -3.10 2.64
CA VAL A 57 -7.18 -3.01 4.10
C VAL A 57 -6.08 -2.19 4.77
N TRP A 58 -4.82 -2.42 4.39
CA TRP A 58 -3.69 -1.65 4.90
C TRP A 58 -3.83 -0.17 4.58
N ASN A 59 -4.19 0.16 3.33
CA ASN A 59 -4.38 1.53 2.88
C ASN A 59 -5.53 2.23 3.62
N TYR A 60 -6.63 1.51 3.90
CA TYR A 60 -7.74 2.02 4.70
C TYR A 60 -7.30 2.35 6.13
N LYS A 61 -6.57 1.43 6.79
CA LYS A 61 -6.03 1.65 8.14
C LYS A 61 -5.07 2.84 8.18
N LEU A 62 -4.16 2.92 7.20
CA LEU A 62 -3.20 4.02 7.05
C LEU A 62 -3.92 5.37 6.86
N ALA A 63 -4.96 5.40 6.03
CA ALA A 63 -5.77 6.61 5.81
C ALA A 63 -6.47 7.08 7.09
N ARG A 64 -6.97 6.14 7.91
CA ARG A 64 -7.59 6.43 9.20
C ARG A 64 -6.59 6.97 10.21
N GLU A 65 -5.39 6.39 10.29
CA GLU A 65 -4.32 6.89 11.16
C GLU A 65 -3.87 8.30 10.78
N ILE A 66 -3.72 8.60 9.48
CA ILE A 66 -3.41 9.95 9.00
C ILE A 66 -4.49 10.95 9.44
N LYS A 67 -5.78 10.58 9.34
CA LYS A 67 -6.89 11.43 9.76
C LYS A 67 -6.81 11.73 11.27
N ASN A 68 -6.62 10.70 12.08
CA ASN A 68 -6.48 10.84 13.54
C ASN A 68 -5.24 11.63 13.98
N LEU A 69 -4.21 11.75 13.13
CA LEU A 69 -3.00 12.54 13.39
C LEU A 69 -3.14 14.00 12.96
N LYS A 70 -4.21 14.34 12.24
CA LYS A 70 -4.47 15.67 11.70
C LYS A 70 -5.53 16.44 12.53
N ASP A 71 -6.40 15.72 13.23
CA ASP A 71 -7.28 16.22 14.30
C ASP A 71 -6.49 16.43 15.61
#